data_AF-A0A7K2Q6L3-F1
#
_entry.id   AF-A0A7K2Q6L3-F1
#
_cell.length_a   1.000
_cell.length_b   1.000
_cell.length_c   1.000
_cell.angle_alpha   90.00
_cell.angle_beta   90.00
_cell.angle_gamma   90.00
#
_symmetry.space_group_name_H-M   'P 1'
#
loop_
_entity.id
_entity.type
_entity.pdbx_description
1 polymer ?
#
loop_
_entity_poly.entity_id
_entity_poly.type
_entity_poly.pdbx_seq_one_letter_code
_entity_poly.pdbx_strand_id
1 'polypeptide(L)' 'DLARGYAEHGMTAYVDLQEREFAAQEHGFTAVKHQREVGTGYFDLVSTAVNPASSTTALSGSTEEEQFH' A
#
# COMPACT_ATOMS: atom_id res chain seq x y z
N ASP A 1 14.12 -16.22 -2.36
CA ASP A 1 14.24 -16.38 -0.89
C ASP A 1 12.93 -16.32 -0.12
N LEU A 2 12.02 -15.37 -0.38
CA LEU A 2 10.74 -15.25 0.35
C LEU A 2 9.94 -16.57 0.44
N ALA A 3 9.75 -17.29 -0.68
CA ALA A 3 8.96 -18.53 -0.67
C ALA A 3 9.54 -19.63 0.24
N ARG A 4 10.88 -19.75 0.30
CA ARG A 4 11.56 -20.69 1.21
C ARG A 4 11.44 -20.22 2.66
N GLY A 5 11.71 -18.93 2.91
CA GLY A 5 11.58 -18.35 4.24
C GLY A 5 10.16 -18.48 4.80
N TYR A 6 9.14 -18.28 3.97
CA TYR A 6 7.74 -18.43 4.35
C TYR A 6 7.38 -19.90 4.66
N ALA A 7 7.90 -20.86 3.89
CA ALA A 7 7.69 -22.28 4.16
C ALA A 7 8.28 -22.73 5.52
N GLU A 8 9.39 -22.13 5.94
CA GLU A 8 10.11 -22.47 7.16
C GLU A 8 9.64 -21.66 8.39
N HIS A 9 9.32 -20.38 8.20
CA HIS A 9 9.13 -19.39 9.29
C HIS A 9 7.79 -18.62 9.20
N GLY A 10 6.96 -18.90 8.19
CA GLY A 10 5.63 -18.29 8.02
C GLY A 10 5.68 -16.77 7.89
N MET A 11 4.79 -16.08 8.63
CA MET A 11 4.62 -14.63 8.54
C MET A 11 5.87 -13.83 8.90
N THR A 12 6.79 -14.36 9.73
CA THR A 12 8.05 -13.69 10.05
C THR A 12 8.84 -13.35 8.78
N ALA A 13 8.90 -14.26 7.81
CA ALA A 13 9.60 -14.01 6.55
C ALA A 13 8.94 -12.92 5.69
N TYR A 14 7.63 -12.73 5.84
CA TYR A 14 6.90 -11.66 5.15
C TYR A 14 7.09 -10.31 5.85
N VAL A 15 7.06 -10.29 7.18
CA VAL A 15 7.38 -9.09 7.99
C VAL A 15 8.81 -8.62 7.70
N ASP A 16 9.79 -9.52 7.63
CA ASP A 16 11.17 -9.17 7.28
C ASP A 16 11.30 -8.54 5.88
N LEU A 17 10.41 -8.87 4.95
CA LEU A 17 10.33 -8.18 3.67
C LEU A 17 9.74 -6.78 3.84
N GLN A 18 8.62 -6.67 4.55
CA GLN A 18 7.94 -5.40 4.78
C GLN A 18 8.83 -4.39 5.52
N GLU A 19 9.58 -4.82 6.54
CA GLU A 19 10.54 -3.96 7.28
C GLU A 19 11.64 -3.43 6.37
N ARG A 20 12.12 -4.25 5.42
CA ARG A 20 13.09 -3.80 4.41
C ARG A 20 12.48 -2.80 3.43
N GLU A 21 11.21 -2.95 3.08
CA GLU A 21 10.47 -1.98 2.26
C GLU A 21 10.28 -0.65 2.98
N PHE A 22 9.96 -0.65 4.28
CA PHE A 22 9.92 0.56 5.11
C PHE A 22 11.29 1.24 5.18
N ALA A 23 12.35 0.49 5.47
CA ALA A 23 13.71 1.05 5.52
C ALA A 23 14.15 1.65 4.17
N ALA A 24 13.73 1.06 3.05
CA ALA A 24 14.05 1.56 1.72
C ALA A 24 13.34 2.88 1.37
N GLN A 25 12.34 3.32 2.14
CA GLN A 25 11.68 4.62 1.94
C GLN A 25 12.67 5.78 2.07
N GLU A 26 13.70 5.67 2.92
CA GLU A 26 14.78 6.66 3.04
C GLU A 26 15.57 6.84 1.73
N HIS A 27 15.53 5.82 0.85
CA HIS A 27 16.16 5.83 -0.46
C HIS A 27 15.17 6.10 -1.60
N GLY A 28 13.94 6.49 -1.28
CA GLY A 28 12.91 6.85 -2.27
C GLY A 28 12.03 5.69 -2.73
N PHE A 29 12.06 4.54 -2.06
CA PHE A 29 11.10 3.46 -2.34
C PHE A 29 9.68 3.87 -1.90
N THR A 30 8.69 3.70 -2.77
CA THR A 30 7.31 4.17 -2.53
C THR A 30 6.27 3.05 -2.46
N ALA A 31 6.59 1.87 -2.99
CA ALA A 31 5.61 0.79 -3.18
C ALA A 31 5.11 0.14 -1.88
N VAL A 32 5.64 0.53 -0.71
CA VAL A 32 5.07 0.12 0.58
C VAL A 32 3.62 0.59 0.75
N LYS A 33 3.29 1.76 0.17
CA LYS A 33 1.92 2.27 0.01
C LYS A 33 1.39 1.84 -1.36
N HIS A 34 1.11 0.55 -1.48
CA HIS A 34 0.85 -0.10 -2.76
C HIS A 34 -0.47 0.35 -3.41
N GLN A 35 -1.49 0.79 -2.66
CA GLN A 35 -2.73 1.33 -3.22
C GLN A 35 -2.44 2.64 -3.96
N ARG A 36 -1.70 3.55 -3.32
CA ARG A 36 -1.20 4.75 -4.00
C ARG A 36 -0.34 4.40 -5.21
N GLU A 37 0.58 3.44 -5.08
CA GLU A 37 1.54 3.07 -6.12
C GLU A 37 0.84 2.63 -7.42
N VAL A 38 -0.27 1.90 -7.31
CA VAL A 38 -1.06 1.45 -8.48
C VAL A 38 -2.10 2.47 -8.95
N GLY A 39 -2.13 3.66 -8.36
CA GLY A 39 -2.95 4.78 -8.81
C GLY A 39 -4.36 4.84 -8.24
N THR A 40 -4.66 4.18 -7.12
CA THR A 40 -5.99 4.26 -6.48
C THR A 40 -6.42 5.72 -6.27
N GLY A 41 -5.51 6.58 -5.80
CA GLY A 41 -5.79 8.02 -5.64
C GLY A 41 -6.00 8.76 -6.95
N TYR A 42 -5.36 8.35 -8.04
CA TYR A 42 -5.60 8.94 -9.36
C TYR A 42 -7.02 8.64 -9.83
N PHE A 43 -7.49 7.40 -9.67
CA PHE A 43 -8.86 7.04 -10.04
C PHE A 43 -9.92 7.67 -9.13
N ASP A 44 -9.61 7.91 -7.84
CA ASP A 44 -10.48 8.70 -6.96
C ASP A 44 -10.62 10.16 -7.44
N LEU A 45 -9.53 10.78 -7.92
CA LEU A 45 -9.60 12.12 -8.52
C LEU A 45 -10.46 12.13 -9.79
N VAL A 46 -10.34 11.10 -10.64
CA VAL A 46 -11.21 10.96 -11.81
C VAL A 46 -12.67 10.79 -11.41
N SER A 47 -12.95 9.94 -10.41
CA SER A 47 -14.31 9.68 -9.90
C SER A 47 -14.95 10.97 -9.35
N THR A 48 -14.22 11.73 -8.55
CA THR A 48 -14.69 12.98 -7.95
C THR A 48 -14.81 14.13 -8.95
N ALA A 49 -14.00 14.15 -10.01
CA ALA A 49 -14.18 15.10 -11.12
C ALA A 49 -15.48 14.85 -11.90
N VAL A 50 -15.90 13.58 -12.04
CA VAL A 50 -17.18 13.21 -12.68
C VAL A 50 -18.36 13.44 -11.74
N ASN A 51 -18.22 13.07 -10.47
CA ASN A 51 -19.23 13.24 -9.44
C ASN A 51 -18.60 13.71 -8.12
N PRO A 52 -18.65 15.03 -7.82
CA PRO A 52 -18.09 15.58 -6.59
C PRO A 52 -18.74 15.05 -5.30
N ALA A 53 -19.96 14.50 -5.39
CA ALA A 53 -20.70 13.93 -4.26
C ALA A 53 -20.59 12.39 -4.17
N SER A 54 -19.59 11.80 -4.85
CA SER A 54 -19.36 10.36 -4.83
C SER A 54 -19.09 9.86 -3.41
N SER A 55 -19.81 8.83 -2.98
CA SER A 55 -19.67 8.19 -1.66
C SER A 55 -18.90 6.86 -1.73
N THR A 56 -18.34 6.52 -2.89
CA THR A 56 -17.67 5.23 -3.15
C THR A 56 -16.23 5.41 -3.66
N THR A 57 -15.52 6.44 -3.18
CA THR A 57 -14.06 6.59 -3.39
C THR A 57 -13.30 5.54 -2.58
N ALA A 58 -12.14 5.11 -3.06
CA ALA A 58 -11.44 3.92 -2.56
C ALA A 58 -10.36 4.20 -1.49
N LEU A 59 -9.71 5.37 -1.49
CA LEU A 59 -8.66 5.68 -0.51
C LEU A 59 -9.21 6.07 0.87
N SER A 60 -10.32 6.82 0.90
CA SER A 60 -10.95 7.27 2.15
C SER A 60 -11.45 6.06 2.95
N GLY A 61 -10.93 5.87 4.16
CA GLY A 61 -11.26 4.74 5.03
C GLY A 61 -10.57 3.42 4.65
N SER A 62 -9.50 3.47 3.84
CA SER A 62 -8.67 2.29 3.54
C SER A 62 -7.69 1.99 4.67
N THR A 63 -7.28 0.73 4.84
CA THR A 63 -6.23 0.36 5.81
C THR A 63 -4.88 1.02 5.49
N GLU A 64 -4.63 1.37 4.23
CA GLU A 64 -3.43 2.13 3.85
C GLU A 64 -3.44 3.55 4.45
N GLU A 65 -4.59 4.23 4.46
CA GLU A 65 -4.73 5.53 5.12
C GLU A 65 -4.57 5.43 6.65
N GLU A 66 -5.09 4.36 7.26
CA GLU A 66 -5.11 4.19 8.70
C GLU A 66 -3.80 3.65 9.30
N GLN A 67 -3.04 2.84 8.55
CA GLN A 67 -1.95 2.02 9.11
C GLN A 67 -0.57 2.32 8.51
N PHE A 68 -0.49 3.10 7.42
CA PHE A 68 0.77 3.39 6.73
C PHE A 68 1.05 4.91 6.71
N HIS A 69 1.78 5.39 7.73
CA HIS A 69 2.18 6.80 7.88
C HIS A 69 3.50 7.10 7.18
#